data_AF-A0A099K7N4-F1
#
_entry.id   AF-A0A099K7N4-F1
#
_cell.length_a   1.000
_cell.length_b   1.000
_cell.length_c   1.000
_cell.angle_alpha   90.00
_cell.angle_beta   90.00
_cell.angle_gamma   90.00
#
_symmetry.space_group_name_H-M   'P 1'
#
loop_
_entity.id
_entity.type
_entity.pdbx_description
1 polymer ?
#
loop_
_entity_poly.entity_id
_entity_poly.type
_entity_poly.pdbx_seq_one_letter_code
_entity_poly.pdbx_strand_id
1 'polypeptide(L)'
;MNLPAVEIPEHHNIDVPWTEVFQTNERLEVELFCAANDITCEWKDDGQLRTTLLNPAVVNHPISGGESWFNQAHLFHISSLEPEMRAKILASYNEADLPRNTYFGDGSPIDESDLDIIRALYKESTIRFDWQQYNLMLLDNMLFTHSRESYTGERKVLTGMA
;
A
#
# COMPACT_ATOMS: atom_id res chain seq x y z
N MET A 1 13.25 -14.44 -6.44
CA MET A 1 11.82 -14.10 -6.25
C MET A 1 11.72 -12.62 -6.54
N ASN A 2 10.96 -12.21 -7.55
CA ASN A 2 10.94 -10.83 -8.02
C ASN A 2 10.36 -9.89 -6.95
N LEU A 3 10.96 -8.71 -6.81
CA LEU A 3 10.65 -7.71 -5.78
C LEU A 3 9.43 -6.88 -6.22
N PRO A 4 8.28 -6.78 -5.54
CA PRO A 4 7.18 -5.92 -5.97
C PRO A 4 7.60 -4.46 -6.17
N ALA A 5 7.22 -3.87 -7.30
CA ALA A 5 7.33 -2.44 -7.54
C ALA A 5 5.96 -1.80 -7.31
N VAL A 6 5.88 -0.81 -6.41
CA VAL A 6 4.66 -0.02 -6.21
C VAL A 6 4.81 1.28 -6.98
N GLU A 7 3.87 1.55 -7.87
CA GLU A 7 3.75 2.84 -8.55
C GLU A 7 2.60 3.62 -7.92
N ILE A 8 2.87 4.86 -7.51
CA ILE A 8 1.86 5.78 -6.98
C ILE A 8 1.90 7.09 -7.79
N PRO A 9 1.10 7.19 -8.85
CA PRO A 9 0.70 8.44 -9.48
C PRO A 9 -0.34 9.22 -8.65
N GLU A 10 -0.08 10.48 -8.39
CA GLU A 10 -1.05 11.36 -7.74
C GLU A 10 -2.26 11.64 -8.66
N HIS A 11 -3.48 11.54 -8.13
CA HIS A 11 -4.69 12.07 -8.79
C HIS A 11 -5.56 12.84 -7.80
N HIS A 12 -5.82 14.10 -8.11
CA HIS A 12 -6.72 14.97 -7.34
C HIS A 12 -8.10 14.29 -7.19
N ASN A 13 -8.55 14.11 -5.93
CA ASN A 13 -9.77 13.42 -5.47
C ASN A 13 -9.73 11.89 -5.33
N ILE A 14 -8.60 11.21 -5.60
CA ILE A 14 -8.49 9.75 -5.47
C ILE A 14 -7.41 9.36 -4.45
N ASP A 15 -6.32 10.12 -4.40
CA ASP A 15 -5.23 9.92 -3.47
C ASP A 15 -4.89 11.21 -2.71
N VAL A 16 -4.03 11.08 -1.69
CA VAL A 16 -3.55 12.21 -0.89
C VAL A 16 -2.54 13.03 -1.73
N PRO A 17 -2.66 14.37 -1.78
CA PRO A 17 -1.72 15.20 -2.54
C PRO A 17 -0.28 15.04 -2.07
N TRP A 18 0.69 15.15 -2.98
CA TRP A 18 2.11 14.95 -2.61
C TRP A 18 2.57 15.92 -1.52
N THR A 19 2.04 17.15 -1.50
CA THR A 19 2.39 18.14 -0.49
C THR A 19 1.97 17.73 0.91
N GLU A 20 0.90 16.96 1.03
CA GLU A 20 0.44 16.37 2.28
C GLU A 20 1.19 15.07 2.59
N VAL A 21 1.51 14.25 1.58
CA VAL A 21 2.33 13.04 1.79
C VAL A 21 3.72 13.38 2.31
N PHE A 22 4.39 14.34 1.67
CA PHE A 22 5.76 14.75 2.02
C PHE A 22 5.81 15.92 3.01
N GLN A 23 4.66 16.48 3.39
CA GLN A 23 4.54 17.61 4.33
C GLN A 23 5.40 18.83 3.92
N THR A 24 5.49 19.10 2.62
CA THR A 24 6.26 20.21 2.06
C THR A 24 5.63 20.71 0.77
N ASN A 25 5.96 21.94 0.36
CA ASN A 25 5.56 22.50 -0.94
C ASN A 25 6.75 22.63 -1.90
N GLU A 26 7.94 22.16 -1.51
CA GLU A 26 9.17 22.29 -2.29
C GLU A 26 9.49 20.97 -3.03
N ARG A 27 9.44 20.99 -4.36
CA ARG A 27 9.73 19.80 -5.19
C ARG A 27 11.11 19.22 -4.94
N LEU A 28 12.10 20.09 -4.72
CA LEU A 28 13.48 19.69 -4.48
C LEU A 28 13.62 18.86 -3.19
N GLU A 29 12.83 19.17 -2.14
CA GLU A 29 12.85 18.38 -0.90
C GLU A 29 12.31 16.96 -1.14
N VAL A 30 11.28 16.82 -1.98
CA VAL A 30 10.74 15.51 -2.38
C VAL A 30 11.75 14.73 -3.21
N GLU A 31 12.40 15.37 -4.19
CA GLU A 31 13.43 14.72 -5.02
C GLU A 31 14.60 14.21 -4.17
N LEU A 32 15.06 15.00 -3.21
CA LEU A 32 16.11 14.60 -2.27
C LEU A 32 15.66 13.45 -1.36
N PHE A 33 14.43 13.50 -0.86
CA PHE A 33 13.86 12.40 -0.08
C PHE A 33 13.80 11.12 -0.91
N CYS A 34 13.29 11.19 -2.14
CA CYS A 34 13.17 10.05 -3.02
C CYS A 34 14.54 9.42 -3.33
N ALA A 35 15.52 10.25 -3.69
CA ALA A 35 16.88 9.79 -3.95
C ALA A 35 17.53 9.13 -2.72
N ALA A 36 17.26 9.62 -1.51
CA ALA A 36 17.80 9.05 -0.27
C ALA A 36 17.15 7.72 0.14
N ASN A 37 15.98 7.38 -0.42
CA ASN A 37 15.19 6.19 -0.07
C ASN A 37 15.01 5.21 -1.25
N ASP A 38 15.83 5.32 -2.31
CA ASP A 38 15.74 4.48 -3.51
C ASP A 38 14.36 4.51 -4.18
N ILE A 39 13.68 5.66 -4.11
CA ILE A 39 12.41 5.93 -4.77
C ILE A 39 12.69 6.68 -6.07
N THR A 40 12.16 6.17 -7.18
CA THR A 40 12.15 6.91 -8.44
C THR A 40 11.05 7.97 -8.39
N CYS A 41 11.38 9.20 -8.76
CA CYS A 41 10.49 10.35 -8.75
C CYS A 41 10.35 10.90 -10.17
N GLU A 42 9.12 11.01 -10.67
CA GLU A 42 8.78 11.56 -11.98
C GLU A 42 7.70 12.65 -11.81
N TRP A 43 8.04 13.89 -12.15
CA TRP A 43 7.08 14.98 -12.22
C TRP A 43 6.40 15.00 -13.58
N LYS A 44 5.07 14.96 -13.59
CA LYS A 44 4.26 15.07 -14.81
C LYS A 44 4.05 16.54 -15.22
N ASP A 45 3.69 16.75 -16.49
CA ASP A 45 3.47 18.08 -17.09
C ASP A 45 2.36 18.89 -16.39
N ASP A 46 1.37 18.21 -15.83
CA ASP A 46 0.26 18.80 -15.07
C ASP A 46 0.62 19.11 -13.60
N GLY A 47 1.86 18.82 -13.21
CA GLY A 47 2.39 19.05 -11.87
C GLY A 47 2.12 17.93 -10.87
N GLN A 48 1.52 16.83 -11.30
CA GLN A 48 1.38 15.62 -10.48
C GLN A 48 2.74 14.94 -10.26
N LEU A 49 2.84 14.22 -9.15
CA LEU A 49 4.00 13.38 -8.84
C LEU A 49 3.68 11.89 -9.08
N ARG A 50 4.56 11.19 -9.79
CA ARG A 50 4.63 9.73 -9.78
C ARG A 50 5.85 9.29 -8.98
N THR A 51 5.65 8.34 -8.08
CA THR A 51 6.74 7.64 -7.40
C THR A 51 6.72 6.15 -7.71
N THR A 52 7.90 5.57 -7.85
CA THR A 52 8.08 4.12 -8.01
C THR A 52 9.09 3.61 -6.99
N LEU A 53 8.70 2.63 -6.18
CA LEU A 53 9.57 2.02 -5.18
C LEU A 53 9.60 0.49 -5.35
N LEU A 54 10.81 -0.05 -5.42
CA LEU A 54 11.07 -1.50 -5.47
C LEU A 54 11.22 -2.05 -4.05
N ASN A 55 10.37 -2.98 -3.65
CA ASN A 55 10.34 -3.56 -2.30
C ASN A 55 10.52 -5.08 -2.32
N PRO A 56 11.07 -5.69 -1.26
CA PRO A 56 11.04 -7.13 -1.08
C PRO A 56 9.62 -7.70 -1.03
N ALA A 57 9.41 -8.85 -1.69
CA ALA A 57 8.16 -9.58 -1.60
C ALA A 57 8.04 -10.26 -0.22
N VAL A 58 9.17 -10.80 0.23
CA VAL A 58 9.32 -11.52 1.48
C VAL A 58 10.53 -10.94 2.21
N VAL A 59 10.39 -10.75 3.51
CA VAL A 59 11.46 -10.30 4.39
C VAL A 59 11.70 -11.33 5.48
N ASN A 60 12.91 -11.40 6.03
CA ASN A 60 13.19 -12.22 7.19
C ASN A 60 12.89 -11.44 8.47
N HIS A 61 12.13 -12.03 9.38
CA HIS A 61 11.88 -11.46 10.69
C HIS A 61 13.19 -11.38 11.49
N PRO A 62 13.59 -10.22 12.03
CA PRO A 62 14.93 -10.00 12.58
C PRO A 62 15.26 -10.86 13.81
N ILE A 63 14.25 -11.31 14.55
CA ILE A 63 14.44 -12.11 15.77
C ILE A 63 14.31 -13.61 15.49
N SER A 64 13.25 -14.02 14.78
CA SER A 64 12.97 -15.46 14.54
C SER A 64 13.65 -16.01 13.30
N GLY A 65 14.09 -15.16 12.37
CA GLY A 65 14.68 -15.55 11.08
C GLY A 65 13.69 -16.14 10.09
N GLY A 66 12.40 -16.27 10.45
CA GLY A 66 11.36 -16.78 9.56
C GLY A 66 11.01 -15.79 8.46
N GLU A 67 10.67 -16.32 7.29
CA GLU A 67 10.15 -15.54 6.17
C GLU A 67 8.76 -14.95 6.50
N SER A 68 8.55 -13.68 6.16
CA SER A 68 7.28 -12.98 6.32
C SER A 68 6.87 -12.26 5.04
N TRP A 69 5.58 -12.38 4.71
CA TRP A 69 4.93 -11.57 3.70
C TRP A 69 4.66 -10.16 4.25
N PHE A 70 5.66 -9.29 4.13
CA PHE A 70 5.63 -7.92 4.65
C PHE A 70 5.61 -6.91 3.50
N ASN A 71 4.54 -6.95 2.71
CA ASN A 71 4.30 -6.00 1.61
C ASN A 71 2.79 -5.76 1.41
N GLN A 72 2.45 -4.83 0.52
CA GLN A 72 1.07 -4.42 0.25
C GLN A 72 0.61 -4.68 -1.19
N ALA A 73 1.23 -5.61 -1.93
CA ALA A 73 0.89 -5.86 -3.33
C ALA A 73 -0.60 -6.18 -3.54
N HIS A 74 -1.16 -7.07 -2.72
CA HIS A 74 -2.58 -7.43 -2.72
C HIS A 74 -3.54 -6.26 -2.42
N LEU A 75 -3.05 -5.23 -1.71
CA LEU A 75 -3.83 -4.06 -1.32
C LEU A 75 -3.72 -2.93 -2.36
N PHE A 76 -2.52 -2.71 -2.91
CA PHE A 76 -2.24 -1.60 -3.83
C PHE A 76 -2.46 -1.93 -5.30
N HIS A 77 -2.56 -3.20 -5.66
CA HIS A 77 -2.94 -3.59 -7.02
C HIS A 77 -4.37 -3.14 -7.34
N ILE A 78 -4.60 -2.69 -8.56
CA ILE A 78 -5.89 -2.17 -9.04
C ILE A 78 -7.07 -3.13 -8.84
N SER A 79 -6.80 -4.43 -8.81
CA SER A 79 -7.81 -5.46 -8.58
C SER A 79 -8.34 -5.51 -7.14
N SER A 80 -7.74 -4.77 -6.20
CA SER A 80 -8.24 -4.63 -4.83
C SER A 80 -9.46 -3.70 -4.73
N LEU A 81 -9.69 -2.86 -5.74
CA LEU A 81 -10.82 -1.94 -5.79
C LEU A 81 -12.14 -2.68 -6.04
N GLU A 82 -13.21 -2.16 -5.45
CA GLU A 82 -14.57 -2.61 -5.74
C GLU A 82 -14.86 -2.53 -7.26
N PRO A 83 -15.59 -3.49 -7.86
CA PRO A 83 -15.72 -3.62 -9.31
C PRO A 83 -16.17 -2.35 -10.03
N GLU A 84 -17.13 -1.61 -9.45
CA GLU A 84 -17.62 -0.36 -10.03
C GLU A 84 -16.55 0.75 -10.01
N MET A 85 -15.78 0.85 -8.91
CA MET A 85 -14.70 1.82 -8.80
C MET A 85 -13.56 1.46 -9.76
N ARG A 86 -13.17 0.18 -9.78
CA ARG A 86 -12.15 -0.34 -10.70
C ARG A 86 -12.48 0.00 -12.15
N ALA A 87 -13.72 -0.27 -12.58
CA ALA A 87 -14.17 0.01 -13.94
C ALA A 87 -14.10 1.51 -14.27
N LYS A 88 -14.46 2.39 -13.33
CA LYS A 88 -14.35 3.85 -13.51
C LYS A 88 -12.91 4.32 -13.66
N ILE A 89 -12.00 3.78 -12.84
CA ILE A 89 -10.57 4.10 -12.91
C ILE A 89 -9.99 3.64 -14.25
N LEU A 90 -10.23 2.39 -14.65
CA LEU A 90 -9.73 1.84 -15.91
C LEU A 90 -10.33 2.51 -17.15
N ALA A 91 -11.52 3.10 -17.05
CA ALA A 91 -12.11 3.89 -18.14
C ALA A 91 -11.51 5.31 -18.24
N SER A 92 -10.89 5.80 -17.15
CA SER A 92 -10.39 7.19 -17.06
C SER A 92 -8.88 7.28 -17.25
N TYR A 93 -8.14 6.22 -16.95
CA TYR A 93 -6.68 6.21 -16.97
C TYR A 93 -6.15 5.05 -17.81
N ASN A 94 -5.03 5.31 -18.49
CA ASN A 94 -4.19 4.22 -19.01
C ASN A 94 -3.57 3.47 -17.82
N GLU A 95 -3.19 2.21 -18.03
CA GLU A 95 -2.60 1.38 -16.98
C GLU A 95 -1.35 2.03 -16.36
N ALA A 96 -0.48 2.61 -17.18
CA ALA A 96 0.70 3.34 -16.71
C ALA A 96 0.37 4.58 -15.87
N ASP A 97 -0.84 5.13 -16.00
CA ASP A 97 -1.29 6.34 -15.31
C ASP A 97 -2.23 6.04 -14.14
N LEU A 98 -2.43 4.76 -13.79
CA LEU A 98 -3.28 4.37 -12.66
C LEU A 98 -2.81 5.05 -11.37
N PRO A 99 -3.71 5.58 -10.52
CA PRO A 99 -3.34 6.26 -9.29
C PRO A 99 -2.46 5.46 -8.34
N ARG A 100 -2.68 4.15 -8.29
CA ARG A 100 -1.86 3.24 -7.52
C ARG A 100 -1.94 1.88 -8.17
N ASN A 101 -0.79 1.26 -8.38
CA ASN A 101 -0.73 -0.13 -8.82
C ASN A 101 0.54 -0.84 -8.32
N THR A 102 0.59 -2.15 -8.48
CA THR A 102 1.77 -2.95 -8.11
C THR A 102 2.11 -3.95 -9.21
N TYR A 103 3.39 -4.07 -9.51
CA TYR A 103 3.95 -4.96 -10.51
C TYR A 103 4.99 -5.89 -9.89
N PHE A 104 5.42 -6.92 -10.61
CA PHE A 104 6.68 -7.58 -10.29
C PHE A 104 7.85 -6.61 -10.49
N GLY A 105 9.01 -6.93 -9.92
CA GLY A 105 10.17 -6.03 -9.90
C GLY A 105 10.86 -5.78 -11.21
N ASP A 106 10.52 -6.58 -12.20
CA ASP A 106 10.89 -6.39 -13.60
C ASP A 106 9.87 -5.51 -14.35
N GLY A 107 8.83 -5.03 -13.67
CA GLY A 107 7.73 -4.25 -14.25
C GLY A 107 6.63 -5.11 -14.90
N SER A 108 6.75 -6.44 -14.89
CA SER A 108 5.71 -7.30 -15.45
C SER A 108 4.45 -7.32 -14.56
N PRO A 109 3.24 -7.43 -15.14
CA PRO A 109 2.00 -7.46 -14.37
C PRO A 109 1.93 -8.70 -13.48
N ILE A 110 1.30 -8.54 -12.30
CA ILE A 110 0.97 -9.65 -11.42
C ILE A 110 -0.38 -10.23 -11.83
N ASP A 111 -0.48 -11.55 -11.95
CA ASP A 111 -1.75 -12.20 -12.25
C ASP A 111 -2.74 -11.97 -11.08
N GLU A 112 -3.97 -11.58 -11.41
CA GLU A 112 -5.00 -11.34 -10.40
C GLU A 112 -5.28 -12.58 -9.56
N SER A 113 -5.18 -13.77 -10.15
CA SER A 113 -5.40 -15.04 -9.45
C SER A 113 -4.37 -15.29 -8.34
N ASP A 114 -3.11 -14.86 -8.52
CA ASP A 114 -2.09 -14.94 -7.48
C ASP A 114 -2.44 -14.02 -6.30
N LEU A 115 -2.92 -12.82 -6.59
CA LEU A 115 -3.35 -11.86 -5.56
C LEU A 115 -4.62 -12.32 -4.85
N ASP A 116 -5.53 -13.00 -5.55
CA ASP A 116 -6.74 -13.55 -4.96
C ASP A 116 -6.45 -14.69 -3.98
N ILE A 117 -5.44 -15.52 -4.25
CA ILE A 117 -4.93 -16.50 -3.28
C ILE A 117 -4.44 -15.80 -2.02
N ILE A 118 -3.65 -14.73 -2.16
CA ILE A 118 -3.14 -13.96 -1.02
C ILE A 118 -4.30 -13.37 -0.20
N ARG A 119 -5.27 -12.72 -0.85
CA ARG A 119 -6.45 -12.15 -0.18
C ARG A 119 -7.28 -13.23 0.53
N ALA A 120 -7.44 -14.40 -0.09
CA ALA A 120 -8.13 -15.53 0.53
C ALA A 120 -7.42 -16.01 1.80
N LEU A 121 -6.08 -16.13 1.76
CA LEU A 121 -5.27 -16.51 2.93
C LEU A 121 -5.37 -15.47 4.05
N TYR A 122 -5.36 -14.18 3.73
CA TYR A 122 -5.62 -13.12 4.72
C TYR A 122 -6.98 -13.29 5.38
N LYS A 123 -8.03 -13.55 4.60
CA LYS A 123 -9.39 -13.75 5.11
C LYS A 123 -9.49 -15.00 5.98
N GLU A 124 -8.90 -16.11 5.57
CA GLU A 124 -8.88 -17.37 6.32
C GLU A 124 -8.11 -17.23 7.65
N SER A 125 -6.99 -16.49 7.62
CA SER A 125 -6.12 -16.28 8.78
C SER A 125 -6.57 -15.11 9.68
N THR A 126 -7.70 -14.47 9.36
CA THR A 126 -8.17 -13.29 10.10
C THR A 126 -8.59 -13.67 11.51
N ILE A 127 -7.97 -13.02 12.49
CA ILE A 127 -8.39 -13.09 13.89
C ILE A 127 -9.28 -11.87 14.16
N ARG A 128 -10.57 -12.12 14.39
CA ARG A 128 -11.50 -11.08 14.82
C ARG A 128 -11.39 -10.84 16.32
N PHE A 129 -11.24 -9.57 16.69
CA PHE A 129 -11.17 -9.13 18.08
C PHE A 129 -12.23 -8.07 18.36
N ASP A 130 -13.24 -8.44 19.15
CA ASP A 130 -14.32 -7.55 19.54
C ASP A 130 -13.87 -6.65 20.70
N TRP A 131 -13.38 -5.45 20.35
CA TRP A 131 -12.87 -4.46 21.30
C TRP A 131 -13.82 -4.17 22.46
N GLN A 132 -13.30 -4.28 23.68
CA GLN A 132 -13.92 -3.73 24.89
C GLN A 132 -13.10 -2.55 25.42
N GLN A 133 -13.75 -1.71 26.22
CA GLN A 133 -13.07 -0.59 26.87
C GLN A 133 -11.88 -1.10 27.69
N TYR A 134 -10.74 -0.39 27.58
CA TYR A 134 -9.48 -0.73 28.25
C TYR A 134 -8.79 -2.01 27.78
N ASN A 135 -9.24 -2.64 26.69
CA ASN A 135 -8.43 -3.66 26.03
C ASN A 135 -7.14 -3.04 25.46
N LEU A 136 -6.09 -3.84 25.49
CA LEU A 136 -4.79 -3.53 24.89
C LEU A 136 -4.45 -4.67 23.93
N MET A 137 -4.11 -4.31 22.70
CA MET A 137 -3.57 -5.24 21.70
C MET A 137 -2.12 -4.86 21.45
N LEU A 138 -1.24 -5.83 21.61
CA LEU A 138 0.14 -5.74 21.17
C LEU A 138 0.31 -6.72 20.01
N LEU A 139 0.85 -6.24 18.89
CA LEU A 139 1.13 -7.06 17.73
C LEU A 139 2.55 -6.80 17.24
N ASP A 140 3.15 -7.83 16.69
CA ASP A 140 4.40 -7.72 15.93
C ASP A 140 4.06 -7.25 14.52
N ASN A 141 4.49 -6.04 14.17
CA ASN A 141 4.11 -5.41 12.90
C ASN A 141 4.63 -6.20 11.69
N MET A 142 5.72 -6.96 11.83
CA MET A 142 6.27 -7.75 10.73
C MET A 142 5.54 -9.08 10.53
N LEU A 143 4.90 -9.63 11.57
CA LEU A 143 4.21 -10.91 11.52
C LEU A 143 2.69 -10.77 11.35
N PHE A 144 2.11 -9.63 11.72
CA PHE A 144 0.68 -9.38 11.65
C PHE A 144 0.34 -8.16 10.80
N THR A 145 -0.46 -8.37 9.76
CA THR A 145 -1.24 -7.30 9.15
C THR A 145 -2.49 -7.05 10.01
N HIS A 146 -2.92 -5.79 10.07
CA HIS A 146 -4.11 -5.39 10.82
C HIS A 146 -5.01 -4.52 9.95
N SER A 147 -6.31 -4.59 10.21
CA SER A 147 -7.33 -3.82 9.51
C SER A 147 -8.48 -3.48 10.45
N ARG A 148 -9.56 -2.93 9.92
CA ARG A 148 -10.80 -2.68 10.66
C ARG A 148 -11.99 -3.11 9.84
N GLU A 149 -12.98 -3.69 10.51
CA GLU A 149 -14.31 -3.81 9.94
C GLU A 149 -15.03 -2.44 9.94
N SER A 150 -16.07 -2.34 9.12
CA SER A 150 -17.04 -1.25 9.21
C SER A 150 -17.69 -1.22 10.59
N TYR A 151 -17.94 -0.02 11.13
CA TYR A 151 -18.54 0.17 12.44
C TYR A 151 -19.52 1.35 12.43
N THR A 152 -20.38 1.43 13.44
CA THR A 152 -21.32 2.53 13.67
C THR A 152 -21.17 3.07 15.09
N GLY A 153 -21.63 4.31 15.31
CA GLY A 153 -21.56 4.96 16.62
C GLY A 153 -20.17 5.49 16.99
N GLU A 154 -20.04 5.94 18.23
CA GLU A 154 -18.77 6.48 18.74
C GLU A 154 -17.77 5.35 19.02
N ARG A 155 -16.55 5.50 18.49
CA ARG A 155 -15.44 4.57 18.71
C ARG A 155 -14.14 5.35 18.82
N LYS A 156 -13.35 5.05 19.86
CA LYS A 156 -12.00 5.61 20.05
C LYS A 156 -11.01 4.48 20.33
N VAL A 157 -10.03 4.34 19.44
CA VAL A 157 -8.88 3.45 19.61
C VAL A 157 -7.63 4.31 19.54
N LEU A 158 -6.74 4.15 20.51
CA LEU A 158 -5.44 4.82 20.54
C LEU A 158 -4.37 3.84 20.06
N THR A 159 -3.35 4.36 19.38
CA THR A 159 -2.23 3.57 18.87
C THR A 159 -0.90 4.18 19.27
N GLY A 160 0.13 3.36 19.34
CA GLY A 160 1.52 3.74 19.52
C GLY A 160 2.40 2.74 18.79
N MET A 161 3.50 3.23 18.21
CA MET A 161 4.49 2.40 17.52
C MET A 161 5.82 2.52 18.26
N ALA A 162 6.59 1.44 18.27
CA ALA A 162 7.88 1.33 18.92
C ALA A 162 8.86 0.59 18.00
#